data_AF-A0A3P6TJV8-F1
#
_entry.id   AF-A0A3P6TJV8-F1
#
_cell.length_a   1.000
_cell.length_b   1.000
_cell.length_c   1.000
_cell.angle_alpha   90.00
_cell.angle_beta   90.00
_cell.angle_gamma   90.00
#
_symmetry.space_group_name_H-M   'P 1'
#
loop_
_entity.id
_entity.type
_entity.pdbx_description
1 polymer ?
#
loop_
_entity_poly.entity_id
_entity_poly.type
_entity_poly.pdbx_seq_one_letter_code
_entity_poly.pdbx_strand_id
1 'polypeptide(L)'
;MFLAASQGHVEMVRMLIAAGARQNIPDNLDQTPEQIAFDKKYEEVTDYFASLRSKNYVASNAKQKSKSLACIKVRCTIICEV
;
A
#
# COMPACT_ATOMS: atom_id res chain seq x y z
N MET A 1 3.25 13.85 -5.97
CA MET A 1 2.60 13.48 -4.69
C MET A 1 2.43 14.71 -3.80
N PHE A 2 3.52 15.25 -3.24
CA PHE A 2 3.50 16.42 -2.34
C PHE A 2 2.83 17.65 -2.93
N LEU A 3 3.11 18.01 -4.19
CA LEU A 3 2.44 19.13 -4.86
C LEU A 3 0.91 18.96 -4.94
N ALA A 4 0.44 17.74 -5.23
CA ALA A 4 -1.00 17.47 -5.32
C ALA A 4 -1.68 17.57 -3.94
N ALA A 5 -1.04 17.03 -2.89
CA ALA A 5 -1.52 17.13 -1.52
C ALA A 5 -1.49 18.57 -0.99
N SER A 6 -0.44 19.33 -1.30
CA SER A 6 -0.28 20.74 -0.91
C SER A 6 -1.27 21.68 -1.59
N GLN A 7 -1.86 21.27 -2.72
CA GLN A 7 -2.90 22.01 -3.44
C GLN A 7 -4.32 21.50 -3.16
N GLY A 8 -4.49 20.41 -2.39
CA GLY A 8 -5.80 19.79 -2.17
C GLY A 8 -6.36 19.06 -3.39
N HIS A 9 -5.54 18.74 -4.40
CA HIS A 9 -6.00 18.16 -5.67
C HIS A 9 -6.13 16.63 -5.56
N VAL A 10 -7.28 16.17 -5.05
CA VAL A 10 -7.59 14.74 -4.86
C VAL A 10 -7.46 13.94 -6.16
N GLU A 11 -7.90 14.47 -7.30
CA GLU A 11 -7.85 13.74 -8.57
C GLU A 11 -6.41 13.45 -9.02
N MET A 12 -5.51 14.43 -8.83
CA MET A 12 -4.08 14.23 -9.09
C MET A 12 -3.49 13.18 -8.15
N VAL A 13 -3.91 13.15 -6.87
CA VAL A 13 -3.50 12.12 -5.92
C VAL A 13 -3.98 10.74 -6.37
N ARG A 14 -5.23 10.61 -6.87
CA ARG A 14 -5.75 9.36 -7.44
C ARG A 14 -4.93 8.87 -8.62
N MET A 15 -4.64 9.75 -9.58
CA MET A 15 -3.84 9.40 -10.76
C MET A 15 -2.43 8.93 -10.38
N LEU A 16 -1.78 9.62 -9.44
CA LEU A 16 -0.46 9.25 -8.95
C LEU A 16 -0.46 7.85 -8.30
N ILE A 17 -1.46 7.57 -7.47
CA ILE A 17 -1.56 6.27 -6.80
C ILE A 17 -1.92 5.16 -7.80
N ALA A 18 -2.78 5.45 -8.77
CA ALA A 18 -3.07 4.53 -9.87
C ALA A 18 -1.82 4.21 -10.71
N ALA A 19 -0.92 5.18 -10.87
CA ALA A 19 0.39 4.98 -11.50
C ALA A 19 1.39 4.20 -10.61
N GLY A 20 1.01 3.81 -9.40
CA GLY A 20 1.86 3.07 -8.46
C GLY A 20 2.80 3.95 -7.62
N ALA A 21 2.50 5.25 -7.51
CA ALA A 21 3.28 6.14 -6.65
C ALA A 21 3.19 5.70 -5.18
N ARG A 22 4.31 5.73 -4.48
CA ARG A 22 4.37 5.43 -3.04
C ARG A 22 3.90 6.64 -2.25
N GLN A 23 2.81 6.46 -1.49
CA GLN A 23 2.21 7.53 -0.67
C GLN A 23 2.90 7.76 0.68
N ASN A 24 3.76 6.85 1.13
CA ASN A 24 4.43 6.90 2.44
C ASN A 24 5.89 7.39 2.34
N ILE A 25 6.21 8.21 1.34
CA ILE A 25 7.55 8.79 1.20
C ILE A 25 7.55 10.14 1.93
N PRO A 26 8.48 10.38 2.87
CA PRO A 26 8.64 11.70 3.48
C PRO A 26 9.38 12.69 2.57
N ASP A 27 9.05 13.97 2.74
CA ASP A 27 9.75 15.15 2.23
C ASP A 27 11.13 15.33 2.91
N ASN A 28 11.94 16.27 2.45
CA ASN A 28 13.13 16.79 3.15
C ASN A 28 12.82 17.33 4.57
N LEU A 29 11.57 17.66 4.86
CA LEU A 29 11.07 18.06 6.18
C LEU A 29 10.51 16.88 7.00
N ASP A 30 10.77 15.64 6.58
CA ASP A 30 10.20 14.42 7.16
C ASP A 30 8.66 14.35 7.12
N GLN A 31 8.02 15.18 6.29
CA GLN A 31 6.56 15.23 6.17
C GLN A 31 6.06 14.30 5.08
N THR A 32 5.02 13.51 5.38
CA THR A 32 4.32 12.71 4.38
C THR A 32 3.31 13.58 3.61
N PRO A 33 2.91 13.20 2.39
CA PRO A 33 1.86 13.90 1.64
C PRO A 33 0.54 13.99 2.43
N GLU A 34 0.24 12.99 3.25
CA GLU A 34 -0.92 12.97 4.14
C GLU A 34 -0.81 14.02 5.25
N GLN A 35 0.36 14.17 5.88
CA GLN A 35 0.61 15.20 6.90
C GLN A 35 0.47 16.61 6.32
N ILE A 36 0.99 16.87 5.11
CA ILE A 36 0.83 18.17 4.45
C ILE A 36 -0.65 18.47 4.17
N ALA A 37 -1.42 17.47 3.73
CA ALA A 37 -2.86 17.63 3.52
C ALA A 37 -3.60 17.90 4.83
N PHE A 38 -3.21 17.23 5.92
CA PHE A 38 -3.76 17.44 7.25
C PHE A 38 -3.47 18.85 7.79
N ASP A 39 -2.22 19.31 7.70
CA ASP A 39 -1.81 20.65 8.14
C ASP A 39 -2.54 21.77 7.40
N LYS A 40 -2.83 21.54 6.11
CA LYS A 40 -3.61 22.46 5.27
C LYS A 40 -5.12 22.28 5.38
N LYS A 41 -5.60 21.31 6.16
CA LYS A 41 -7.01 20.97 6.36
C LYS A 41 -7.75 20.57 5.07
N TYR A 42 -7.07 19.85 4.19
CA TYR A 42 -7.69 19.28 2.98
C TYR A 42 -8.31 17.92 3.27
N GLU A 43 -9.47 17.95 3.92
CA GLU A 43 -10.21 16.76 4.38
C GLU A 43 -10.42 15.73 3.27
N GLU A 44 -10.77 16.14 2.05
CA GLU A 44 -10.99 15.19 0.96
C GLU A 44 -9.73 14.37 0.60
N VAL A 45 -8.55 14.97 0.70
CA VAL A 45 -7.27 14.29 0.43
C VAL A 45 -6.93 13.34 1.58
N THR A 46 -7.11 13.79 2.83
CA THR A 46 -6.89 12.96 4.03
C THR A 46 -7.86 11.78 4.08
N ASP A 47 -9.14 12.00 3.79
CA ASP A 47 -10.16 10.95 3.70
C ASP A 47 -9.83 9.95 2.60
N TYR A 48 -9.33 10.43 1.46
CA TYR A 48 -8.89 9.53 0.40
C TYR A 48 -7.74 8.63 0.87
N PHE A 49 -6.71 9.19 1.53
CA PHE A 49 -5.61 8.42 2.12
C PHE A 49 -6.08 7.42 3.19
N ALA A 50 -6.99 7.84 4.07
CA ALA A 50 -7.61 6.97 5.07
C ALA A 50 -8.39 5.81 4.41
N SER A 51 -9.16 6.11 3.36
CA SER A 51 -9.89 5.10 2.58
C SER A 51 -8.96 4.08 1.93
N LEU A 52 -7.77 4.51 1.48
CA LEU A 52 -6.77 3.61 0.91
C LEU A 52 -6.17 2.69 1.96
N ARG A 53 -5.93 3.20 3.17
CA ARG A 53 -5.44 2.38 4.30
C ARG A 53 -6.41 1.24 4.62
N SER A 54 -7.71 1.52 4.62
CA SER A 54 -8.77 0.53 4.81
C SER A 54 -8.87 -0.46 3.64
N LYS A 55 -8.67 -0.01 2.39
CA LYS A 55 -8.66 -0.89 1.20
C LYS A 55 -7.45 -1.84 1.14
N ASN A 56 -6.31 -1.44 1.70
CA ASN A 56 -5.12 -2.30 1.76
C ASN A 56 -5.30 -3.55 2.65
N TYR A 57 -6.36 -3.61 3.49
CA TYR A 57 -6.68 -4.79 4.30
C TYR A 57 -7.34 -5.92 3.49
N VAL A 58 -8.07 -5.61 2.41
CA VAL A 58 -8.77 -6.63 1.59
C VAL A 58 -7.91 -7.16 0.43
N ALA A 59 -6.95 -6.37 -0.07
CA ALA A 59 -6.09 -6.78 -1.20
C ALA A 59 -4.91 -7.70 -0.79
N SER A 60 -4.51 -7.69 0.48
CA SER A 60 -3.41 -8.52 0.99
C SER A 60 -3.75 -10.02 1.08
N ASN A 61 -5.03 -10.38 1.02
CA ASN A 61 -5.49 -11.78 0.93
C ASN A 61 -5.49 -12.36 -0.49
N ALA A 62 -5.26 -11.56 -1.54
CA ALA A 62 -5.23 -12.06 -2.92
C ALA A 62 -3.80 -12.32 -3.46
N LYS A 63 -2.76 -11.75 -2.83
CA LYS A 63 -1.39 -11.77 -3.39
C LYS A 63 -0.39 -12.69 -2.67
N GLN A 64 -0.81 -13.43 -1.64
CA GLN A 64 0.06 -14.37 -0.90
C GLN A 64 -0.05 -15.85 -1.32
N LYS A 65 -0.84 -16.20 -2.34
CA LYS A 65 -0.97 -17.61 -2.78
C LYS A 65 -0.26 -17.94 -4.10
N SER A 66 0.90 -17.34 -4.33
CA SER A 66 1.78 -17.75 -5.43
C SER A 66 3.26 -17.54 -5.09
N LYS A 67 3.80 -18.41 -4.23
CA LYS A 67 5.20 -18.85 -4.30
C LYS A 67 5.26 -20.35 -3.95
N SER A 68 5.64 -21.13 -4.95
CA SER A 68 5.89 -22.59 -4.96
C SER A 68 4.69 -23.52 -5.21
N LEU A 69 4.20 -23.53 -6.45
CA LEU A 69 3.85 -24.80 -7.10
C LEU A 69 5.08 -25.22 -7.94
N ALA A 70 6.11 -25.72 -7.28
CA ALA A 70 7.27 -26.28 -7.96
C ALA A 70 7.71 -27.54 -7.21
N CYS A 71 7.56 -28.66 -7.91
CA CYS A 71 7.95 -30.01 -7.52
C CYS A 71 9.33 -30.04 -6.84
N ILE A 72 9.36 -30.27 -5.53
CA ILE A 72 10.51 -30.96 -4.93
C ILE A 72 9.93 -32.20 -4.28
N LYS A 73 9.93 -33.28 -5.07
CA LYS A 73 9.78 -34.64 -4.59
C LYS A 73 10.97 -34.95 -3.68
N VAL A 74 10.93 -34.46 -2.44
CA VAL A 74 11.89 -34.86 -1.40
C VAL A 74 11.43 -36.22 -0.88
N ARG A 75 11.88 -37.25 -1.59
CA ARG A 75 12.32 -38.55 -1.09
C ARG A 75 11.78 -38.93 0.30
N CYS A 76 10.73 -39.74 0.26
CA CYS A 76 10.32 -40.72 1.28
C CYS A 76 11.46 -41.14 2.21
N THR A 77 11.32 -40.91 3.52
CA THR A 77 11.82 -41.83 4.55
C THR A 77 11.19 -41.53 5.93
N ILE A 78 10.52 -42.55 6.49
CA ILE A 78 10.24 -42.86 7.92
C ILE A 78 9.25 -41.88 8.63
N ILE A 79 8.17 -42.26 9.32
CA ILE A 79 8.00 -43.36 10.29
C ILE A 79 6.50 -43.69 10.47
N CYS A 80 6.08 -44.91 10.12
CA CYS A 80 4.89 -45.59 10.65
C CYS A 80 5.19 -47.09 10.61
N GLU A 81 5.93 -47.60 11.61
CA GLU A 81 5.87 -48.99 12.13
C GLU A 81 6.64 -49.02 13.46
N VAL A 82 5.91 -49.06 14.59
CA VAL A 82 5.96 -50.08 15.67
C VAL A 82 4.63 -49.98 16.41
#